data_AF-A0A3B0VS52-F1
#
_entry.id   AF-A0A3B0VS52-F1
#
_cell.length_a   1.000
_cell.length_b   1.000
_cell.length_c   1.000
_cell.angle_alpha   90.00
_cell.angle_beta   90.00
_cell.angle_gamma   90.00
#
_symmetry.space_group_name_H-M   'P 1'
#
loop_
_entity.id
_entity.type
_entity.pdbx_description
1 polymer ?
#
loop_
_entity_poly.entity_id
_entity_poly.type
_entity_poly.pdbx_seq_one_letter_code
_entity_poly.pdbx_strand_id
1 'polypeptide(L)'
;MEMDQVKTQLQQHDIAICQWRTAMDSNERIAKITTERGSFWLKKAAPARGVFRYHALNLFSRLLRLPLLKAVPQPGGNRAIANEISRIHTLASHGVLVPEVIVYDDSWLLIKDIGTSIIKTMKLTSTTQSRRQQLFTACLKAIKNVHSKGQYLSQAFIRNLLLHDEQTMQVAFIDFEIGR
;
A
#
# COMPACT_ATOMS: atom_id res chain seq x y z
N MET A 1 12.83 15.85 1.68
CA MET A 1 13.72 15.56 2.85
C MET A 1 15.18 15.81 2.46
N GLU A 2 16.09 16.10 3.40
CA GLU A 2 17.50 16.33 3.04
C GLU A 2 18.17 15.01 2.62
N MET A 3 18.94 15.01 1.53
CA MET A 3 19.48 13.78 0.93
C MET A 3 20.42 13.00 1.87
N ASP A 4 21.04 13.68 2.84
CA ASP A 4 21.89 13.00 3.82
C ASP A 4 21.07 12.21 4.84
N GLN A 5 19.87 12.66 5.22
CA GLN A 5 18.95 11.87 6.05
C GLN A 5 18.51 10.59 5.34
N VAL A 6 18.26 10.67 4.02
CA VAL A 6 17.93 9.49 3.21
C VAL A 6 19.07 8.47 3.26
N LYS A 7 20.32 8.89 3.04
CA LYS A 7 21.47 7.99 3.08
C LYS A 7 21.65 7.32 4.45
N THR A 8 21.48 8.09 5.53
CA THR A 8 21.58 7.55 6.89
C THR A 8 20.54 6.46 7.14
N GLN A 9 19.28 6.69 6.77
CA GLN A 9 18.22 5.68 6.91
C GLN A 9 18.51 4.45 6.05
N LEU A 10 18.95 4.61 4.79
CA LEU A 10 19.32 3.48 3.95
C LEU A 10 20.45 2.64 4.56
N GLN A 11 21.49 3.28 5.10
CA GLN A 11 22.60 2.59 5.76
C GLN A 11 22.17 1.83 7.02
N GLN A 12 21.26 2.37 7.83
CA GLN A 12 20.76 1.67 9.02
C GLN A 12 20.06 0.34 8.69
N HIS A 13 19.56 0.20 7.47
CA HIS A 13 18.88 -0.99 6.98
C HIS A 13 19.72 -1.81 5.98
N ASP A 14 21.04 -1.55 5.89
CA ASP A 14 21.97 -2.20 4.96
C ASP A 14 21.54 -2.11 3.48
N ILE A 15 20.82 -1.03 3.13
CA ILE A 15 20.42 -0.74 1.76
C ILE A 15 21.52 0.08 1.09
N ALA A 16 22.20 -0.51 0.11
CA ALA A 16 23.22 0.21 -0.64
C ALA A 16 22.60 1.33 -1.48
N ILE A 17 23.26 2.49 -1.55
CA ILE A 17 22.79 3.64 -2.36
C ILE A 17 22.59 3.24 -3.82
N CYS A 18 23.44 2.36 -4.37
CA CYS A 18 23.30 1.85 -5.73
C CYS A 18 22.01 1.05 -5.92
N GLN A 19 21.63 0.18 -4.96
CA GLN A 19 20.38 -0.59 -5.03
C GLN A 19 19.14 0.33 -4.99
N TRP A 20 19.15 1.32 -4.08
CA TRP A 20 18.10 2.32 -4.01
C TRP A 20 18.00 3.12 -5.32
N ARG A 21 19.14 3.55 -5.88
CA ARG A 21 19.18 4.29 -7.14
C ARG A 21 18.64 3.46 -8.30
N THR A 22 19.05 2.19 -8.42
CA THR A 22 18.49 1.27 -9.43
C THR A 22 16.97 1.12 -9.30
N ALA A 23 16.44 1.04 -8.08
CA ALA A 23 14.99 0.97 -7.85
C ALA A 23 14.26 2.28 -8.20
N MET A 24 14.87 3.43 -7.92
CA MET A 24 14.36 4.76 -8.32
C MET A 24 14.33 4.92 -9.83
N ASP A 25 15.43 4.57 -10.51
CA ASP A 25 15.62 4.72 -11.95
C ASP A 25 14.81 3.71 -12.79
N SER A 26 14.31 2.64 -12.16
CA SER A 26 13.40 1.68 -12.81
C SER A 26 12.12 2.35 -13.30
N ASN A 27 11.56 1.89 -14.42
CA ASN A 27 10.25 2.34 -14.89
C ASN A 27 9.08 1.77 -14.05
N GLU A 28 9.32 0.80 -13.19
CA GLU A 28 8.28 0.19 -12.36
C GLU A 28 7.87 1.13 -11.21
N ARG A 29 6.55 1.25 -10.95
CA ARG A 29 6.04 2.05 -9.83
C ARG A 29 6.42 1.45 -8.47
N ILE A 30 6.54 0.13 -8.40
CA ILE A 30 6.86 -0.62 -7.19
C ILE A 30 8.09 -1.46 -7.50
N ALA A 31 9.18 -1.27 -6.77
CA ALA A 31 10.41 -2.02 -6.93
C ALA A 31 10.80 -2.71 -5.61
N LYS A 32 11.29 -3.95 -5.70
CA LYS A 32 11.78 -4.70 -4.54
C LYS A 32 13.27 -4.50 -4.35
N ILE A 33 13.71 -4.24 -3.12
CA ILE A 33 15.11 -4.21 -2.72
C ILE A 33 15.32 -5.32 -1.69
N THR A 34 16.34 -6.16 -1.87
CA THR A 34 16.68 -7.25 -0.95
C THR A 34 18.07 -7.02 -0.38
N THR A 35 18.19 -7.18 0.93
CA THR A 35 19.42 -7.02 1.72
C THR A 35 19.56 -8.19 2.70
N GLU A 36 20.65 -8.24 3.45
CA GLU A 36 20.82 -9.20 4.54
C GLU A 36 19.80 -8.98 5.68
N ARG A 37 19.32 -7.75 5.89
CA ARG A 37 18.29 -7.42 6.90
C ARG A 37 16.87 -7.71 6.46
N GLY A 38 16.69 -8.10 5.19
CA GLY A 38 15.39 -8.48 4.64
C GLY A 38 15.03 -7.72 3.37
N SER A 39 13.75 -7.76 3.06
CA SER A 39 13.16 -7.18 1.85
C SER A 39 12.48 -5.86 2.13
N PHE A 40 12.55 -4.96 1.15
CA PHE A 40 11.93 -3.64 1.17
C PHE A 40 11.23 -3.37 -0.16
N TRP A 41 10.21 -2.52 -0.12
CA TRP A 41 9.45 -2.10 -1.29
C TRP A 41 9.52 -0.59 -1.45
N LEU A 42 10.08 -0.16 -2.58
CA LEU A 42 10.07 1.24 -3.01
C LEU A 42 8.80 1.47 -3.82
N LYS A 43 7.89 2.32 -3.33
CA LYS A 43 6.66 2.70 -4.02
C LYS A 43 6.75 4.16 -4.46
N LYS A 44 6.75 4.39 -5.77
CA LYS A 44 6.72 5.72 -6.39
C LYS A 44 5.30 6.22 -6.58
N ALA A 45 5.11 7.53 -6.51
CA ALA A 45 3.83 8.17 -6.78
C ALA A 45 3.37 7.82 -8.19
N ALA A 46 2.07 7.56 -8.36
CA ALA A 46 1.52 7.50 -9.71
C ALA A 46 1.62 8.89 -10.35
N PRO A 47 1.95 8.99 -11.65
CA PRO A 47 1.84 10.26 -12.36
C PRO A 47 0.42 10.79 -12.19
N ALA A 48 0.28 12.10 -11.96
CA ALA A 48 -1.02 12.73 -11.84
C ALA A 48 -1.85 12.36 -13.08
N ARG A 49 -2.91 11.55 -12.90
CA ARG A 49 -3.79 11.19 -14.01
C ARG A 49 -4.33 12.49 -14.58
N GLY A 50 -4.12 12.71 -15.88
CA GLY A 50 -4.51 13.95 -16.55
C GLY A 50 -5.97 14.29 -16.27
N VAL A 51 -6.16 15.45 -15.63
CA VAL A 51 -7.45 16.07 -15.25
C VAL A 51 -8.45 16.07 -16.42
N PHE A 52 -7.93 16.05 -17.66
CA PHE A 52 -8.69 15.97 -18.91
C PHE A 52 -9.67 14.78 -19.01
N ARG A 53 -9.32 13.61 -18.47
CA ARG A 53 -10.24 12.45 -18.48
C ARG A 53 -11.44 12.64 -17.54
N TYR A 54 -11.23 13.36 -16.43
CA TYR A 54 -12.31 13.78 -15.53
C TYR A 54 -13.19 14.84 -16.18
N HIS A 55 -12.63 15.77 -16.96
CA HIS A 55 -13.42 16.74 -17.71
C HIS A 55 -14.27 16.09 -18.80
N ALA A 56 -13.72 15.13 -19.55
CA ALA A 56 -14.48 14.36 -20.55
C ALA A 56 -15.63 13.58 -19.89
N LEU A 57 -15.37 12.86 -18.79
CA LEU A 57 -16.39 12.10 -18.08
C LEU A 57 -17.44 13.00 -17.40
N ASN A 58 -17.04 14.16 -16.87
CA ASN A 58 -17.97 15.16 -16.35
C ASN A 58 -18.85 15.76 -17.46
N LEU A 59 -18.31 16.00 -18.65
CA LEU A 59 -19.07 16.46 -19.81
C LEU A 59 -20.12 15.41 -20.23
N PHE A 60 -19.74 14.14 -20.29
CA PHE A 60 -20.67 13.03 -20.56
C PHE A 60 -21.73 12.85 -19.45
N SER A 61 -21.36 12.98 -18.17
CA SER A 61 -22.32 12.91 -17.05
C SER A 61 -23.36 14.03 -17.09
N ARG A 62 -22.96 15.23 -17.56
CA ARG A 62 -23.84 16.40 -17.72
C ARG A 62 -24.76 16.25 -18.92
N LEU A 63 -24.28 15.66 -20.02
CA LEU A 63 -25.08 15.38 -21.22
C LEU A 63 -26.13 14.31 -20.96
N LEU A 64 -25.80 13.29 -20.15
CA LEU A 64 -26.68 12.16 -19.82
C LEU A 64 -27.59 12.40 -18.59
N ARG A 65 -27.47 13.55 -17.91
CA ARG A 65 -28.23 13.88 -16.67
C ARG A 65 -28.14 12.78 -15.58
N LEU A 66 -26.99 12.13 -15.46
CA LEU A 66 -26.72 11.09 -14.45
C LEU A 66 -25.74 11.61 -13.39
N PRO A 67 -26.19 12.37 -12.38
CA PRO A 67 -25.32 13.01 -11.38
C PRO A 67 -24.53 12.01 -10.51
N LEU A 68 -24.94 10.74 -10.48
CA LEU A 68 -24.27 9.64 -9.75
C LEU A 68 -23.02 9.09 -10.45
N LEU A 69 -22.75 9.47 -11.70
CA LEU A 69 -21.55 9.06 -12.45
C LEU A 69 -20.41 10.06 -12.35
N LYS A 70 -20.52 11.06 -11.48
CA LYS A 70 -19.49 12.07 -11.29
C LYS A 70 -18.23 11.39 -10.77
N ALA A 71 -17.16 11.50 -11.53
CA ALA A 71 -15.89 10.91 -11.17
C ALA A 71 -15.30 11.66 -9.98
N VAL A 72 -15.05 10.95 -8.88
CA VAL A 72 -14.40 11.50 -7.68
C VAL A 72 -12.98 11.90 -8.09
N PRO A 73 -12.61 13.20 -7.98
CA PRO A 73 -11.26 13.64 -8.33
C PRO A 73 -10.28 12.96 -7.36
N GLN A 74 -9.58 11.93 -7.82
CA GLN A 74 -8.47 11.37 -7.07
C GLN A 74 -7.30 12.32 -7.26
N PRO A 75 -6.81 13.02 -6.23
CA PRO A 75 -5.57 13.77 -6.35
C PRO A 75 -4.42 12.77 -6.53
N GLY A 76 -4.14 12.41 -7.78
CA GLY A 76 -2.93 11.70 -8.15
C GLY A 76 -1.69 12.56 -7.86
N GLY A 77 -0.52 11.93 -7.74
CA GLY A 77 0.74 12.61 -7.44
C GLY A 77 1.07 12.69 -5.95
N ASN A 78 1.86 13.68 -5.55
CA ASN A 78 2.52 13.76 -4.23
C ASN A 78 1.55 13.73 -3.03
N ARG A 79 0.33 14.24 -3.20
CA ARG A 79 -0.72 14.17 -2.17
C ARG A 79 -1.13 12.74 -1.83
N ALA A 80 -1.02 11.80 -2.78
CA ALA A 80 -1.34 10.40 -2.54
C ALA A 80 -0.31 9.73 -1.61
N ILE A 81 0.99 10.02 -1.80
CA ILE A 81 2.06 9.48 -0.94
C ILE A 81 1.93 10.02 0.48
N ALA A 82 1.73 11.34 0.64
CA ALA A 82 1.53 11.95 1.96
C ALA A 82 0.32 11.35 2.72
N ASN A 83 -0.80 11.14 2.02
CA ASN A 83 -1.99 10.51 2.60
C ASN A 83 -1.73 9.06 3.01
N GLU A 84 -1.02 8.30 2.18
CA GLU A 84 -0.67 6.90 2.46
C GLU A 84 0.22 6.81 3.70
N ILE A 85 1.26 7.63 3.79
CA ILE A 85 2.18 7.69 4.95
C ILE A 85 1.41 8.07 6.22
N SER A 86 0.59 9.12 6.16
CA SER A 86 -0.25 9.55 7.28
C SER A 86 -1.18 8.42 7.73
N ARG A 87 -1.74 7.64 6.79
CA ARG A 87 -2.60 6.52 7.11
C ARG A 87 -1.84 5.36 7.75
N ILE A 88 -0.66 5.02 7.23
CA ILE A 88 0.22 4.01 7.82
C ILE A 88 0.56 4.38 9.26
N HIS A 89 1.03 5.60 9.52
CA HIS A 89 1.37 6.04 10.88
C HIS A 89 0.16 6.03 11.83
N THR A 90 -1.01 6.47 11.36
CA THR A 90 -2.24 6.43 12.17
C THR A 90 -2.64 5.00 12.52
N LEU A 91 -2.56 4.07 11.56
CA LEU A 91 -2.90 2.67 11.80
C LEU A 91 -1.89 2.00 12.74
N ALA A 92 -0.59 2.25 12.53
CA ALA A 92 0.49 1.75 13.36
C ALA A 92 0.35 2.24 14.82
N SER A 93 0.02 3.52 15.04
CA SER A 93 -0.16 4.07 16.39
C SER A 93 -1.35 3.45 17.15
N HIS A 94 -2.31 2.87 16.43
CA HIS A 94 -3.42 2.09 17.01
C HIS A 94 -3.10 0.58 17.07
N GLY A 95 -1.86 0.18 16.80
CA GLY A 95 -1.42 -1.21 16.79
C GLY A 95 -2.04 -2.06 15.68
N VAL A 96 -2.44 -1.45 14.57
CA VAL A 96 -2.81 -2.19 13.36
C VAL A 96 -1.53 -2.62 12.65
N LEU A 97 -1.48 -3.86 12.20
CA LEU A 97 -0.32 -4.42 11.52
C LEU A 97 -0.22 -3.85 10.10
N VAL A 98 0.75 -2.96 9.89
CA VAL A 98 1.01 -2.24 8.63
C VAL A 98 2.52 -2.16 8.39
N PRO A 99 3.00 -1.98 7.15
CA PRO A 99 4.43 -1.88 6.87
C PRO A 99 5.10 -0.75 7.65
N GLU A 100 6.31 -1.02 8.10
CA GLU A 100 7.21 0.00 8.64
C GLU A 100 7.68 0.92 7.50
N VAL A 101 7.49 2.24 7.65
CA VAL A 101 8.03 3.24 6.73
C VAL A 101 9.47 3.53 7.12
N ILE A 102 10.41 3.21 6.24
CA ILE A 102 11.85 3.41 6.46
C ILE A 102 12.22 4.85 6.16
N VAL A 103 11.87 5.30 4.96
CA VAL A 103 12.27 6.60 4.44
C VAL A 103 11.34 6.97 3.28
N TYR A 104 11.01 8.26 3.13
CA TYR A 104 10.10 8.72 2.10
C TYR A 104 10.43 10.14 1.66
N ASP A 105 9.88 10.53 0.51
CA ASP A 105 9.84 11.89 0.02
C ASP A 105 8.44 12.17 -0.56
N ASP A 106 8.22 13.34 -1.15
CA ASP A 106 6.93 13.74 -1.72
C ASP A 106 6.48 12.82 -2.86
N SER A 107 7.43 12.17 -3.54
CA SER A 107 7.17 11.39 -4.76
C SER A 107 7.40 9.89 -4.59
N TRP A 108 7.85 9.42 -3.42
CA TRP A 108 8.10 8.00 -3.19
C TRP A 108 8.16 7.67 -1.70
N LEU A 109 7.93 6.40 -1.35
CA LEU A 109 8.14 5.88 0.00
C LEU A 109 8.82 4.51 -0.08
N LEU A 110 9.67 4.22 0.90
CA LEU A 110 10.33 2.93 1.09
C LEU A 110 9.78 2.30 2.37
N ILE A 111 9.22 1.09 2.23
CA ILE A 111 8.64 0.34 3.33
C ILE A 111 9.27 -1.03 3.46
N LYS A 112 9.29 -1.57 4.67
CA LYS A 112 9.71 -2.95 4.93
C LYS A 112 8.67 -3.95 4.42
N ASP A 113 9.13 -5.05 3.84
CA ASP A 113 8.26 -6.20 3.55
C ASP A 113 7.65 -6.74 4.85
N ILE A 114 6.35 -7.01 4.83
CA ILE A 114 5.59 -7.43 6.01
C ILE A 114 4.84 -8.75 5.79
N GLY A 115 5.07 -9.46 4.68
CA GLY A 115 4.46 -10.77 4.48
C GLY A 115 4.03 -11.08 3.05
N THR A 116 3.28 -12.18 2.94
CA THR A 116 2.93 -12.78 1.65
C THR A 116 1.49 -12.51 1.25
N SER A 117 1.22 -12.39 -0.05
CA SER A 117 -0.13 -12.07 -0.54
C SER A 117 -1.11 -13.21 -0.31
N ILE A 118 -2.12 -12.99 0.54
CA ILE A 118 -3.15 -13.99 0.85
C ILE A 118 -3.91 -14.42 -0.39
N ILE A 119 -4.28 -13.48 -1.26
CA ILE A 119 -5.01 -13.80 -2.49
C ILE A 119 -4.17 -14.64 -3.47
N LYS A 120 -2.84 -14.46 -3.51
CA LYS A 120 -1.97 -15.31 -4.32
C LYS A 120 -2.01 -16.74 -3.80
N THR A 121 -1.86 -16.93 -2.48
CA THR A 121 -1.95 -18.25 -1.84
C THR A 121 -3.30 -18.91 -2.10
N MET A 122 -4.41 -18.20 -1.89
CA MET A 122 -5.76 -18.74 -2.13
C MET A 122 -6.00 -19.21 -3.56
N LYS A 123 -5.37 -18.54 -4.55
CA LYS A 123 -5.52 -18.86 -5.98
C LYS A 123 -4.69 -20.05 -6.43
N LEU A 124 -3.72 -20.52 -5.65
CA LEU A 124 -2.96 -21.72 -5.99
C LEU A 124 -3.89 -22.92 -6.06
N THR A 125 -3.69 -23.77 -7.07
CA THR A 125 -4.43 -25.02 -7.26
C THR A 125 -4.18 -26.01 -6.13
N SER A 126 -2.98 -25.98 -5.54
CA SER A 126 -2.58 -26.78 -4.38
C SER A 126 -3.24 -26.35 -3.06
N THR A 127 -3.83 -25.16 -2.99
CA THR A 127 -4.44 -24.66 -1.75
C THR A 127 -5.77 -25.35 -1.49
N THR A 128 -5.85 -26.07 -0.37
CA THR A 128 -7.08 -26.77 0.02
C THR A 128 -8.21 -25.79 0.39
N GLN A 129 -9.46 -26.24 0.26
CA GLN A 129 -10.61 -25.42 0.64
C GLN A 129 -10.57 -25.02 2.14
N SER A 130 -10.13 -25.93 3.00
CA SER A 130 -9.93 -25.65 4.43
C SER A 130 -8.91 -24.53 4.64
N ARG A 131 -7.77 -24.54 3.92
CA ARG A 131 -6.77 -23.46 4.02
C ARG A 131 -7.34 -22.12 3.52
N ARG A 132 -8.13 -22.11 2.45
CA ARG A 132 -8.82 -20.90 1.98
C ARG A 132 -9.76 -20.34 3.06
N GLN A 133 -10.53 -21.20 3.72
CA GLN A 133 -11.43 -20.80 4.80
C GLN A 133 -10.66 -20.25 6.02
N GLN A 134 -9.54 -20.87 6.38
CA GLN A 134 -8.67 -20.37 7.46
C GLN A 134 -8.14 -18.97 7.16
N LEU A 135 -7.57 -18.77 5.97
CA LEU A 135 -7.05 -17.47 5.53
C LEU A 135 -8.16 -16.42 5.47
N PHE A 136 -9.33 -16.77 4.92
CA PHE A 136 -10.46 -15.86 4.86
C PHE A 136 -10.96 -15.47 6.27
N THR A 137 -11.03 -16.43 7.18
CA THR A 137 -11.39 -16.18 8.58
C THR A 137 -10.38 -15.26 9.26
N ALA A 138 -9.09 -15.44 9.01
CA ALA A 138 -8.04 -14.55 9.52
C ALA A 138 -8.21 -13.11 8.99
N CYS A 139 -8.50 -12.94 7.70
CA CYS A 139 -8.80 -11.64 7.11
C CYS A 139 -9.99 -10.95 7.81
N LEU A 140 -11.10 -11.67 8.02
CA LEU A 140 -12.29 -11.12 8.68
C LEU A 140 -12.01 -10.72 10.13
N LYS A 141 -11.26 -11.55 10.88
CA LYS A 141 -10.84 -11.25 12.25
C LYS A 141 -9.97 -9.99 12.30
N ALA A 142 -9.02 -9.86 11.37
CA ALA A 142 -8.14 -8.70 11.30
C ALA A 142 -8.91 -7.41 10.96
N ILE A 143 -9.83 -7.45 10.00
CA ILE A 143 -10.69 -6.30 9.66
C ILE A 143 -11.56 -5.90 10.86
N LYS A 144 -12.17 -6.88 11.55
CA LYS A 144 -12.94 -6.62 12.77
C LYS A 144 -12.08 -5.94 13.85
N ASN A 145 -10.85 -6.40 14.05
CA ASN A 145 -9.91 -5.82 15.00
C ASN A 145 -9.54 -4.36 14.66
N VAL A 146 -9.39 -4.03 13.37
CA VAL A 146 -9.18 -2.64 12.94
C VAL A 146 -10.37 -1.76 13.32
N HIS A 147 -11.59 -2.23 13.06
CA HIS A 147 -12.80 -1.48 13.39
C HIS A 147 -13.03 -1.34 14.90
N SER A 148 -12.71 -2.36 15.71
CA SER A 148 -12.82 -2.26 17.18
C SER A 148 -11.85 -1.23 17.77
N LYS A 149 -10.82 -0.82 17.02
CA LYS A 149 -9.88 0.25 17.38
C LYS A 149 -10.31 1.62 16.87
N GLY A 150 -11.52 1.76 16.33
CA GLY A 150 -12.03 3.01 15.74
C GLY A 150 -11.35 3.40 14.42
N GLN A 151 -10.63 2.47 13.79
CA GLN A 151 -9.90 2.70 12.54
C GLN A 151 -10.63 2.09 11.33
N TYR A 152 -10.22 2.49 10.13
CA TYR A 152 -10.79 2.01 8.85
C TYR A 152 -9.69 1.81 7.79
N LEU A 153 -9.91 0.96 6.78
CA LEU A 153 -8.85 0.65 5.79
C LEU A 153 -8.98 1.42 4.47
N SER A 154 -10.01 2.26 4.34
CA SER A 154 -10.51 2.86 3.09
C SER A 154 -10.98 1.80 2.09
N GLN A 155 -10.09 0.91 1.68
CA GLN A 155 -10.34 -0.21 0.77
C GLN A 155 -9.86 -1.53 1.41
N ALA A 156 -10.74 -2.23 2.11
CA ALA A 156 -10.46 -3.53 2.75
C ALA A 156 -10.50 -4.70 1.75
N PHE A 157 -9.85 -4.56 0.60
CA PHE A 157 -9.84 -5.59 -0.44
C PHE A 157 -8.81 -6.69 -0.14
N ILE A 158 -9.16 -7.95 -0.35
CA ILE A 158 -8.28 -9.10 -0.08
C ILE A 158 -6.91 -9.05 -0.78
N ARG A 159 -6.80 -8.34 -1.91
CA ARG A 159 -5.53 -8.12 -2.61
C ARG A 159 -4.53 -7.26 -1.80
N ASN A 160 -5.03 -6.49 -0.85
CA ASN A 160 -4.30 -5.59 0.03
C ASN A 160 -4.05 -6.20 1.43
N LEU A 161 -4.38 -7.48 1.61
CA LEU A 161 -4.15 -8.21 2.86
C LEU A 161 -3.00 -9.19 2.66
N LEU A 162 -2.02 -9.11 3.54
CA LEU A 162 -0.84 -9.96 3.56
C LEU A 162 -0.86 -10.84 4.79
N LEU A 163 -0.42 -12.09 4.65
CA LEU A 163 -0.15 -12.96 5.77
C LEU A 163 1.24 -12.65 6.28
N HIS A 164 1.29 -12.10 7.49
CA HIS A 164 2.53 -11.71 8.14
C HIS A 164 3.25 -12.91 8.75
N ASP A 165 2.48 -13.78 9.41
CA ASP A 165 2.99 -14.91 10.17
C ASP A 165 2.03 -16.10 10.00
N GLU A 166 2.57 -17.24 9.56
CA GLU A 166 1.80 -18.44 9.20
C GLU A 166 1.23 -19.13 10.44
N GLN A 167 1.98 -19.11 11.54
CA GLN A 167 1.67 -19.83 12.78
C GLN A 167 0.57 -19.12 13.57
N THR A 168 0.65 -17.80 13.68
CA THR A 168 -0.28 -16.95 14.42
C THR A 168 -1.44 -16.46 13.56
N MET A 169 -1.37 -16.65 12.23
CA MET A 169 -2.35 -16.17 11.25
C MET A 169 -2.56 -14.64 11.31
N GLN A 170 -1.51 -13.90 11.65
CA GLN A 170 -1.56 -12.44 11.67
C GLN A 170 -1.64 -11.87 10.25
N VAL A 171 -2.56 -10.93 10.06
CA VAL A 171 -2.80 -10.28 8.77
C VAL A 171 -2.36 -8.83 8.83
N ALA A 172 -1.47 -8.46 7.91
CA ALA A 172 -1.04 -7.10 7.68
C ALA A 172 -1.84 -6.45 6.54
N PHE A 173 -1.97 -5.13 6.59
CA PHE A 173 -2.67 -4.34 5.58
C PHE A 173 -1.69 -3.46 4.81
N ILE A 174 -1.93 -3.32 3.51
CA ILE A 174 -1.14 -2.46 2.62
C ILE A 174 -2.04 -1.59 1.74
N ASP A 175 -1.44 -0.65 1.02
CA ASP A 175 -2.08 0.15 -0.03
C ASP A 175 -3.25 1.01 0.48
N PHE A 176 -2.90 2.06 1.24
CA PHE A 176 -3.84 2.93 1.93
C PHE A 176 -4.15 4.19 1.13
N GLU A 177 -4.79 4.01 -0.03
CA GLU A 177 -5.29 5.16 -0.81
C GLU A 177 -6.57 5.73 -0.18
N ILE A 178 -6.62 7.04 0.04
CA ILE A 178 -7.82 7.77 0.46
C ILE A 178 -8.37 8.52 -0.76
N GLY A 179 -9.52 8.07 -1.28
CA GLY A 179 -10.34 8.90 -2.15
C GLY A 179 -11.06 9.92 -1.27
N ARG A 180 -10.78 11.22 -1.47
CA ARG A 180 -11.67 12.28 -1.00
C ARG A 180 -12.50 12.77 -2.18
#